data_AF-A0A2V8VIW9-F1
#
_entry.id   AF-A0A2V8VIW9-F1
#
_cell.length_a   1.000
_cell.length_b   1.000
_cell.length_c   1.000
_cell.angle_alpha   90.00
_cell.angle_beta   90.00
_cell.angle_gamma   90.00
#
_symmetry.space_group_name_H-M   'P 1'
#
loop_
_entity.id
_entity.type
_entity.pdbx_description
1 polymer ?
#
loop_
_entity_poly.entity_id
_entity_poly.type
_entity_poly.pdbx_seq_one_letter_code
_entity_poly.pdbx_strand_id
1 'polypeptide(L)'
;MNEPQGRTTPWGFFNVRQGRSFLPRDTEFRCNRPRNEAEVRFVATNGRVKWFNNSKGYGFIEIEGGKDVFVHFSAIQGSGYRSLEEGQAVEFEVTQGTKGPQASNVKPV
;
A
#
# COMPACT_ATOMS: atom_id res chain seq x y z
N MET A 1 6.38 -50.72 9.84
CA MET A 1 7.27 -50.72 11.03
C MET A 1 8.52 -51.52 10.71
N ASN A 2 9.68 -50.94 11.04
CA ASN A 2 11.01 -51.55 11.20
C ASN A 2 11.75 -52.01 9.95
N GLU A 3 12.47 -51.06 9.36
CA GLU A 3 13.76 -51.31 8.72
C GLU A 3 14.82 -50.46 9.46
N PRO A 4 15.66 -51.06 10.34
CA PRO A 4 16.73 -50.35 11.01
C PRO A 4 17.97 -50.34 10.11
N GLN A 5 18.09 -49.31 9.27
CA GLN A 5 19.28 -49.09 8.44
C GLN A 5 20.37 -48.40 9.29
N GLY A 6 21.02 -49.18 10.16
CA GLY A 6 22.30 -48.83 10.76
C GLY A 6 23.43 -49.53 10.00
N ARG A 7 24.14 -48.81 9.13
CA ARG A 7 25.43 -49.23 8.58
C ARG A 7 26.48 -48.15 8.79
N THR A 8 27.38 -48.50 9.69
CA THR A 8 28.80 -48.16 9.71
C THR A 8 29.41 -47.94 8.31
N THR A 9 30.18 -46.87 8.14
CA THR A 9 31.63 -47.00 7.96
C THR A 9 32.40 -45.79 8.49
N PRO A 10 33.64 -45.98 8.99
CA PRO A 10 34.48 -44.95 9.58
C PRO A 10 35.47 -44.36 8.55
N TRP A 11 35.82 -43.08 8.74
CA TRP A 11 37.07 -42.39 8.36
C TRP A 11 37.73 -42.75 7.02
N GLY A 12 37.67 -41.84 6.05
CA GLY A 12 38.44 -41.92 4.81
C GLY A 12 38.58 -40.60 4.06
N PHE A 13 39.65 -39.88 4.38
CA PHE A 13 40.45 -38.97 3.55
C PHE A 13 40.03 -38.78 2.07
N PHE A 14 39.80 -37.53 1.64
CA PHE A 14 40.49 -36.97 0.46
C PHE A 14 40.36 -35.43 0.33
N ASN A 15 41.48 -34.75 0.60
CA ASN A 15 42.08 -33.66 -0.17
C ASN A 15 41.23 -33.00 -1.30
N VAL A 16 41.08 -31.67 -1.29
CA VAL A 16 41.63 -30.80 -2.35
C VAL A 16 41.37 -29.32 -2.04
N ARG A 17 42.43 -28.53 -2.20
CA ARG A 17 42.42 -27.08 -2.30
C ARG A 17 41.52 -26.64 -3.46
N GLN A 18 40.49 -25.87 -3.17
CA GLN A 18 39.89 -24.92 -4.10
C GLN A 18 39.69 -23.65 -3.27
N GLY A 19 40.37 -22.54 -3.56
CA GLY A 19 40.33 -21.88 -4.85
C GLY A 19 39.51 -20.63 -4.63
N ARG A 20 40.22 -19.53 -4.35
CA ARG A 20 39.67 -18.18 -4.22
C ARG A 20 38.77 -17.87 -5.42
N SER A 21 37.51 -17.59 -5.13
CA SER A 21 36.61 -16.76 -5.93
C SER A 21 36.00 -15.78 -4.93
N PHE A 22 36.64 -14.64 -4.66
CA PHE A 22 36.33 -13.40 -5.36
C PHE A 22 34.85 -13.36 -5.72
N LEU A 23 34.00 -13.15 -4.70
CA LEU A 23 32.63 -12.71 -4.92
C LEU A 23 32.69 -11.25 -5.38
N PRO A 24 32.34 -10.92 -6.64
CA PRO A 24 32.09 -9.56 -7.02
C PRO A 24 30.80 -9.07 -6.33
N ARG A 25 30.99 -7.97 -5.61
CA ARG A 25 30.08 -6.84 -5.39
C ARG A 25 28.80 -6.86 -6.24
N ASP A 26 27.67 -6.73 -5.53
CA ASP A 26 26.37 -6.22 -5.98
C ASP A 26 25.67 -6.91 -7.16
N THR A 27 24.62 -7.67 -6.84
CA THR A 27 23.33 -7.52 -7.53
C THR A 27 22.25 -7.96 -6.56
N GLU A 28 21.67 -6.97 -5.90
CA GLU A 28 20.43 -7.06 -5.16
C GLU A 28 19.39 -7.83 -6.00
N PHE A 29 18.95 -8.99 -5.52
CA PHE A 29 17.65 -9.55 -5.91
C PHE A 29 16.57 -8.63 -5.35
N ARG A 30 16.43 -7.46 -5.96
CA ARG A 30 15.29 -6.58 -5.78
C ARG A 30 14.11 -7.40 -6.25
N CYS A 31 13.23 -7.72 -5.30
CA CYS A 31 11.87 -8.10 -5.61
C CYS A 31 11.30 -6.96 -6.47
N ASN A 32 11.36 -7.14 -7.80
CA ASN A 32 10.75 -6.24 -8.75
C ASN A 32 9.24 -6.43 -8.60
N ARG A 33 8.65 -5.73 -7.64
CA ARG A 33 7.21 -5.53 -7.54
C ARG A 33 6.89 -4.27 -8.34
N PRO A 34 6.37 -4.37 -9.57
CA PRO A 34 5.94 -3.18 -10.28
C PRO A 34 4.60 -2.69 -9.71
N ARG A 35 4.62 -1.43 -9.27
CA ARG A 35 3.75 -0.36 -9.80
C ARG A 35 2.25 -0.36 -9.42
N ASN A 36 1.87 -0.39 -8.15
CA ASN A 36 0.51 0.08 -7.78
C ASN A 36 0.40 0.76 -6.41
N GLU A 37 1.48 1.03 -5.68
CA GLU A 37 1.43 1.76 -4.41
C GLU A 37 1.59 3.24 -4.72
N ALA A 38 0.45 3.85 -5.04
CA ALA A 38 0.21 5.27 -5.18
C ALA A 38 1.29 6.13 -4.52
N GLU A 39 2.13 6.78 -5.32
CA GLU A 39 2.84 7.98 -4.85
C GLU A 39 1.76 9.02 -4.56
N VAL A 40 1.25 9.03 -3.34
CA VAL A 40 0.34 10.06 -2.88
C VAL A 40 1.18 11.31 -2.65
N ARG A 41 1.40 12.09 -3.71
CA ARG A 41 1.85 13.47 -3.59
C ARG A 41 0.74 14.22 -2.84
N PHE A 42 1.09 14.97 -1.80
CA PHE A 42 0.18 15.89 -1.12
C PHE A 42 -0.25 16.94 -2.15
N VAL A 43 -1.39 16.73 -2.76
CA VAL A 43 -1.93 17.57 -3.83
C VAL A 43 -3.36 17.88 -3.45
N ALA A 44 -3.67 19.17 -3.33
CA ALA A 44 -5.05 19.64 -3.32
C ALA A 44 -5.68 19.17 -4.65
N THR A 45 -6.62 18.23 -4.54
CA THR A 45 -7.20 17.54 -5.68
C THR A 45 -8.70 17.79 -5.66
N ASN A 46 -9.24 18.19 -6.81
CA ASN A 46 -10.68 18.27 -7.01
C ASN A 46 -11.17 16.90 -7.48
N GLY A 47 -12.27 16.43 -6.92
CA GLY A 47 -12.88 15.17 -7.29
C GLY A 47 -14.39 15.22 -7.16
N ARG A 48 -15.03 14.12 -7.52
CA ARG A 48 -16.47 13.94 -7.36
C ARG A 48 -16.77 12.90 -6.30
N VAL A 49 -17.75 13.19 -5.46
CA VAL A 49 -18.19 12.25 -4.45
C VAL A 49 -18.90 11.10 -5.15
N LYS A 50 -18.36 9.89 -5.02
CA LYS A 50 -19.00 8.70 -5.62
C LYS A 50 -20.23 8.32 -4.82
N TRP A 51 -20.06 8.28 -3.50
CA TRP A 51 -21.14 8.06 -2.54
C TRP A 51 -20.67 8.44 -1.14
N PHE A 52 -21.61 8.90 -0.33
CA PHE A 52 -21.38 9.23 1.07
C PHE A 52 -22.51 8.69 1.93
N ASN A 53 -22.18 7.94 2.98
CA ASN A 53 -23.17 7.44 3.92
C ASN A 53 -23.21 8.33 5.16
N ASN A 54 -24.22 9.20 5.24
CA ASN A 54 -24.36 10.13 6.35
C ASN A 54 -24.62 9.43 7.70
N SER A 55 -25.28 8.27 7.69
CA SER A 55 -25.55 7.48 8.90
C SER A 55 -24.30 6.81 9.47
N LYS A 56 -23.34 6.47 8.60
CA LYS A 56 -22.07 5.84 9.00
C LYS A 56 -20.91 6.81 9.11
N GLY A 57 -21.00 7.98 8.47
CA GLY A 57 -19.98 9.02 8.49
C GLY A 57 -18.73 8.70 7.64
N TYR A 58 -18.86 7.90 6.59
CA TYR A 58 -17.79 7.63 5.65
C TYR A 58 -18.29 7.58 4.20
N GLY A 59 -17.38 7.75 3.26
CA GLY A 59 -17.67 7.69 1.84
C GLY A 59 -16.42 7.49 1.00
N PHE A 60 -16.61 7.55 -0.31
CA PHE A 60 -15.53 7.49 -1.29
C PHE A 60 -15.69 8.60 -2.31
N ILE A 61 -14.55 9.15 -2.68
CA ILE A 61 -14.44 10.21 -3.68
C ILE A 61 -13.61 9.66 -4.84
N GLU A 62 -14.12 9.82 -6.05
CA GLU A 62 -13.39 9.49 -7.27
C GLU A 62 -12.69 10.72 -7.81
N ILE A 63 -11.48 10.51 -8.32
CA ILE A 63 -10.67 11.55 -8.96
C ILE A 63 -10.43 11.14 -10.40
N GLU A 64 -10.58 12.09 -11.32
CA GLU A 64 -10.31 11.84 -12.72
C GLU A 64 -8.81 11.61 -12.92
N GLY A 65 -8.44 10.39 -13.31
CA GLY A 65 -7.05 10.00 -13.56
C GLY A 65 -6.29 9.45 -12.34
N GLY A 66 -6.97 9.12 -11.24
CA GLY A 66 -6.32 8.59 -10.04
C GLY A 66 -7.07 7.44 -9.36
N LYS A 67 -6.72 7.19 -8.10
CA LYS A 67 -7.33 6.15 -7.26
C LYS A 67 -8.46 6.73 -6.42
N ASP A 68 -9.48 5.92 -6.12
CA ASP A 68 -10.53 6.29 -5.18
C ASP A 68 -9.91 6.65 -3.81
N VAL A 69 -10.40 7.75 -3.25
CA VAL A 69 -9.92 8.28 -1.98
C VAL A 69 -10.98 8.07 -0.92
N PHE A 70 -10.57 7.52 0.22
CA PHE A 70 -11.45 7.28 1.35
C PHE A 70 -11.69 8.57 2.13
N VAL A 71 -12.95 8.93 2.40
CA VAL A 71 -13.32 10.11 3.20
C VAL A 71 -14.02 9.71 4.49
N HIS A 72 -13.65 10.38 5.58
CA HIS A 72 -14.28 10.25 6.89
C HIS A 72 -14.95 11.57 7.31
N PHE A 73 -16.07 11.52 8.04
CA PHE A 73 -16.80 12.70 8.50
C PHE A 73 -15.95 13.65 9.36
N SER A 74 -14.90 13.13 10.00
CA SER A 74 -13.96 13.94 10.79
C SER A 74 -13.07 14.83 9.94
N ALA A 75 -12.84 14.47 8.67
CA ALA A 75 -12.01 15.23 7.73
C ALA A 75 -12.78 16.34 7.00
N ILE A 76 -14.12 16.29 7.01
CA ILE A 76 -14.98 17.27 6.34
C ILE A 76 -15.00 18.56 7.17
N GLN A 77 -14.60 19.68 6.55
CA GLN A 77 -14.68 20.99 7.17
C GLN A 77 -16.11 21.53 7.03
N GLY A 78 -16.78 21.72 8.15
CA GLY A 78 -18.12 22.29 8.19
C GLY A 78 -18.65 22.41 9.61
N SER A 79 -19.35 23.51 9.87
CA SER A 79 -19.91 23.87 11.20
C SER A 79 -21.29 23.27 11.48
N GLY A 80 -21.77 22.33 10.65
CA GLY A 80 -23.11 21.73 10.75
C GLY A 80 -23.15 20.24 10.39
N TYR A 81 -24.26 19.77 9.81
CA TYR A 81 -24.38 18.41 9.29
C TYR A 81 -23.39 18.19 8.13
N ARG A 82 -22.32 17.44 8.40
CA ARG A 82 -21.22 17.13 7.47
C ARG A 82 -21.64 16.06 6.46
N SER A 83 -22.62 16.41 5.64
CA SER A 83 -23.15 15.58 4.56
C SER A 83 -22.54 16.02 3.23
N LEU A 84 -22.29 15.07 2.34
CA LEU A 84 -21.89 15.31 0.96
C LEU A 84 -22.97 14.72 0.04
N GLU A 85 -23.30 15.43 -1.03
CA GLU A 85 -24.19 14.90 -2.08
C GLU A 85 -23.38 14.04 -3.06
N GLU A 86 -23.98 12.95 -3.53
CA GLU A 86 -23.39 12.13 -4.58
C GLU A 86 -23.27 12.92 -5.90
N GLY A 87 -22.14 12.77 -6.59
CA GLY A 87 -21.82 13.53 -7.80
C GLY A 87 -21.37 14.97 -7.57
N GLN A 88 -21.41 15.48 -6.34
CA GLN A 88 -20.96 16.83 -6.01
C GLN A 88 -19.44 16.97 -6.21
N ALA A 89 -19.02 18.11 -6.75
CA ALA A 89 -17.61 18.48 -6.80
C ALA A 89 -17.13 18.86 -5.39
N VAL A 90 -15.99 18.32 -5.00
CA VAL A 90 -15.37 18.59 -3.70
C VAL A 90 -13.88 18.83 -3.89
N GLU A 91 -13.35 19.72 -3.08
CA GLU A 91 -11.91 19.95 -2.97
C GLU A 91 -11.40 19.31 -1.68
N PHE A 92 -10.33 18.52 -1.80
CA PHE A 92 -9.75 17.81 -0.67
C PHE A 92 -8.27 17.57 -0.88
N GLU A 93 -7.58 17.27 0.22
CA GLU A 93 -6.17 16.90 0.19
C GLU A 93 -6.04 15.38 0.31
N VAL A 94 -5.29 14.76 -0.60
CA VAL A 94 -5.02 13.32 -0.52
C VAL A 94 -3.79 13.09 0.36
N THR A 95 -3.97 12.36 1.45
CA THR A 95 -2.92 11.98 2.41
C THR A 95 -2.73 10.46 2.42
N GLN A 96 -1.51 9.97 2.67
CA GLN A 96 -1.26 8.55 2.89
C GLN A 96 -1.70 8.13 4.30
N GLY A 97 -2.66 7.21 4.41
CA GLY A 97 -3.08 6.59 5.67
C GLY A 97 -2.69 5.12 5.78
N THR A 98 -2.87 4.52 6.97
CA THR A 98 -2.58 3.10 7.24
C THR A 98 -3.40 2.14 6.38
N LYS A 99 -4.56 2.59 5.88
CA LYS A 99 -5.49 1.82 5.03
C LYS A 99 -5.43 2.21 3.54
N GLY A 100 -4.52 3.10 3.16
CA GLY A 100 -4.44 3.64 1.79
C GLY A 100 -4.65 5.16 1.72
N PRO A 101 -4.87 5.72 0.51
CA PRO A 101 -5.11 7.15 0.34
C PRO A 101 -6.41 7.59 1.04
N GLN A 102 -6.28 8.58 1.92
CA GLN A 102 -7.39 9.18 2.66
C GLN A 102 -7.52 10.65 2.32
N ALA A 103 -8.74 11.17 2.34
CA ALA A 103 -9.06 12.58 2.13
C ALA A 103 -8.98 13.32 3.46
N SER A 104 -8.21 14.41 3.46
CA SER A 104 -8.07 15.37 4.54
C SER A 104 -8.68 16.70 4.10
N ASN A 105 -9.19 17.49 5.06
CA ASN A 105 -9.64 18.86 4.83
C ASN A 105 -10.67 19.02 3.69
N VAL A 106 -11.68 18.15 3.65
CA VAL A 106 -12.67 18.13 2.56
C VAL A 106 -13.58 19.34 2.64
N LYS A 107 -13.70 20.06 1.52
CA LYS A 107 -14.56 21.23 1.35
C LYS A 107 -15.50 21.03 0.15
N PRO A 108 -16.82 21.15 0.36
CA PRO A 108 -17.75 21.24 -0.76
C PRO A 108 -17.51 22.56 -1.51
N VAL A 109 -17.43 22.49 -2.84
CA VAL A 109 -17.34 23.66 -3.74
C VAL A 109 -18.67 23.94 -4.44
#